data_AF-A0A7S2IW52-F1
#
_entry.id   AF-A0A7S2IW52-F1
#
_cell.length_a   1.000
_cell.length_b   1.000
_cell.length_c   1.000
_cell.angle_alpha   90.00
_cell.angle_beta   90.00
_cell.angle_gamma   90.00
#
_symmetry.space_group_name_H-M   'P 1'
#
loop_
_entity.id
_entity.type
_entity.pdbx_description
1 polymer ?
#
loop_
_entity_poly.entity_id
_entity_poly.type
_entity_poly.pdbx_seq_one_letter_code
_entity_poly.pdbx_strand_id
1 'polypeptide(L)'
;LAHTDKAVRDKGFVNLKVWMKKHPELERLDYMKLWKGLYFGMWMSDKRPVQQELAVNMALLINDIPAEKQAMWLDTFWETMQEAWEKLDTHRMSKYMLFARIVVAEAFQVCRLRGWPQELLRGFAETFTRSTSAARSGPNIHSIGLLLQFTRIFWEELQPQLDACKDAPEGFMELLGPFCDLAERSYSDALVRSIHQHMLRKVPAQLAPAVGARLAAAAAGGRVPQRNLQALQETAAFLGAEAAPAAADAEAPARGKKRKVVSKKGKAKSGAAGDAQTGGGDTSDGLVLPPLQLPEAALAVDGGEGSRKVRKVKRVGRPKAKAAKATAAAAATSGPSNKERKRKKTQDLKKARTARFRRGGR
;
A
#
# COMPACT_ATOMS: atom_id res chain seq x y z
N LEU A 1 -6.63 -13.82 12.17
CA LEU A 1 -6.85 -12.53 11.48
C LEU A 1 -7.95 -12.62 10.41
N ALA A 2 -7.99 -13.63 9.55
CA ALA A 2 -9.04 -13.78 8.51
C ALA A 2 -10.33 -14.53 8.94
N HIS A 3 -10.66 -14.59 10.23
CA HIS A 3 -11.85 -15.31 10.71
C HIS A 3 -13.14 -14.52 10.41
N THR A 4 -14.27 -15.20 10.20
CA THR A 4 -15.57 -14.56 9.89
C THR A 4 -16.12 -13.72 11.05
N ASP A 5 -16.08 -14.26 12.27
CA ASP A 5 -16.41 -13.53 13.50
C ASP A 5 -15.38 -12.42 13.81
N LYS A 6 -15.87 -11.18 13.99
CA LYS A 6 -15.09 -10.00 14.39
C LYS A 6 -14.39 -10.21 15.73
N ALA A 7 -15.04 -10.79 16.74
CA ALA A 7 -14.46 -10.94 18.07
C ALA A 7 -13.19 -11.81 18.06
N VAL A 8 -13.18 -12.84 17.21
CA VAL A 8 -12.00 -13.69 16.96
C VAL A 8 -10.90 -12.93 16.20
N ARG A 9 -11.26 -12.03 15.27
CA ARG A 9 -10.28 -11.16 14.58
C ARG A 9 -9.65 -10.16 15.53
N ASP A 10 -10.46 -9.44 16.31
CA ASP A 10 -10.02 -8.42 17.27
C ASP A 10 -9.05 -9.03 18.31
N LYS A 11 -9.44 -10.16 18.93
CA LYS A 11 -8.57 -10.90 19.85
C LYS A 11 -7.29 -11.39 19.16
N GLY A 12 -7.38 -11.82 17.91
CA GLY A 12 -6.23 -12.18 17.09
C GLY A 12 -5.28 -11.01 16.81
N PHE A 13 -5.80 -9.80 16.65
CA PHE A 13 -5.01 -8.58 16.43
C PHE A 13 -4.32 -8.10 17.71
N VAL A 14 -5.02 -8.13 18.86
CA VAL A 14 -4.41 -7.86 20.18
C VAL A 14 -3.28 -8.85 20.47
N ASN A 15 -3.51 -10.15 20.23
CA ASN A 15 -2.48 -11.16 20.38
C ASN A 15 -1.29 -10.95 19.42
N LEU A 16 -1.55 -10.49 18.19
CA LEU A 16 -0.48 -10.16 17.23
C LEU A 16 0.42 -9.04 17.75
N LYS A 17 -0.14 -7.91 18.24
CA LYS A 17 0.66 -6.81 18.81
C LYS A 17 1.58 -7.28 19.94
N VAL A 18 1.05 -8.10 20.86
CA VAL A 18 1.86 -8.67 21.97
C VAL A 18 2.90 -9.66 21.47
N TRP A 19 2.61 -10.41 20.40
CA TRP A 19 3.55 -11.37 19.81
C TRP A 19 4.68 -10.67 19.05
N MET A 20 4.40 -9.65 18.23
CA MET A 20 5.41 -8.90 17.48
C MET A 20 6.44 -8.25 18.41
N LYS A 21 6.01 -7.61 19.50
CA LYS A 21 6.91 -7.02 20.52
C LYS A 21 7.83 -8.04 21.22
N LYS A 22 7.52 -9.34 21.15
CA LYS A 22 8.34 -10.42 21.72
C LYS A 22 9.29 -11.09 20.73
N HIS A 23 9.18 -10.74 19.44
CA HIS A 23 9.97 -11.32 18.36
C HIS A 23 10.54 -10.18 17.49
N PRO A 24 11.48 -9.36 17.99
CA PRO A 24 12.16 -8.35 17.17
C PRO A 24 12.97 -8.97 16.01
N GLU A 25 13.35 -10.24 16.13
CA GLU A 25 14.17 -10.97 15.16
C GLU A 25 13.46 -11.36 13.85
N LEU A 26 12.16 -11.07 13.68
CA LEU A 26 11.37 -11.41 12.49
C LEU A 26 12.05 -11.08 11.14
N GLU A 27 11.91 -11.99 10.18
CA GLU A 27 12.45 -11.86 8.83
C GLU A 27 11.36 -11.46 7.80
N ARG A 28 11.83 -11.14 6.59
CA ARG A 28 10.99 -10.74 5.45
C ARG A 28 9.81 -11.68 5.19
N LEU A 29 10.06 -12.99 5.25
CA LEU A 29 9.03 -14.00 5.01
C LEU A 29 7.94 -13.98 6.09
N ASP A 30 8.27 -13.61 7.33
CA ASP A 30 7.30 -13.49 8.40
C ASP A 30 6.47 -12.22 8.27
N TYR A 31 7.09 -11.08 7.92
CA TYR A 31 6.33 -9.88 7.58
C TYR A 31 5.39 -10.10 6.39
N MET A 32 5.79 -10.85 5.35
CA MET A 32 4.88 -11.26 4.27
C MET A 32 3.70 -12.12 4.77
N LYS A 33 3.92 -13.08 5.70
CA LYS A 33 2.82 -13.86 6.31
C LYS A 33 1.89 -12.96 7.12
N LEU A 34 2.44 -12.03 7.90
CA LEU A 34 1.67 -11.08 8.71
C LEU A 34 0.82 -10.19 7.81
N TRP A 35 1.40 -9.57 6.78
CA TRP A 35 0.68 -8.70 5.86
C TRP A 35 -0.41 -9.43 5.07
N LYS A 36 -0.19 -10.67 4.62
CA LYS A 36 -1.27 -11.49 4.04
C LYS A 36 -2.39 -11.75 5.05
N GLY A 37 -2.05 -12.01 6.31
CA GLY A 37 -3.03 -12.13 7.41
C GLY A 37 -3.82 -10.85 7.69
N LEU A 38 -3.16 -9.69 7.66
CA LEU A 38 -3.76 -8.37 7.87
C LEU A 38 -4.62 -7.92 6.68
N TYR A 39 -4.14 -8.15 5.46
CA TYR A 39 -4.88 -7.94 4.21
C TYR A 39 -6.23 -8.66 4.23
N PHE A 40 -6.27 -9.93 4.62
CA PHE A 40 -7.54 -10.66 4.78
C PHE A 40 -8.34 -10.23 6.02
N GLY A 41 -7.72 -9.64 7.04
CA GLY A 41 -8.44 -8.96 8.13
C GLY A 41 -9.23 -7.74 7.63
N MET A 42 -8.64 -6.94 6.75
CA MET A 42 -9.32 -5.85 6.04
C MET A 42 -10.39 -6.38 5.07
N TRP A 43 -10.12 -7.49 4.38
CA TRP A 43 -11.07 -8.13 3.46
C TRP A 43 -12.41 -8.45 4.13
N MET A 44 -12.35 -9.02 5.34
CA MET A 44 -13.52 -9.43 6.15
C MET A 44 -14.21 -8.28 6.92
N SER A 45 -13.84 -7.03 6.65
CA SER A 45 -14.36 -5.85 7.36
C SER A 45 -15.23 -4.98 6.45
N ASP A 46 -16.54 -4.96 6.71
CA ASP A 46 -17.55 -4.38 5.81
C ASP A 46 -18.14 -3.05 6.30
N LYS A 47 -18.09 -2.78 7.61
CA LYS A 47 -18.60 -1.52 8.20
C LYS A 47 -17.54 -0.42 8.09
N ARG A 48 -17.88 0.73 7.50
CA ARG A 48 -16.95 1.87 7.28
C ARG A 48 -16.16 2.30 8.54
N PRO A 49 -16.76 2.47 9.73
CA PRO A 49 -15.99 2.84 10.93
C PRO A 49 -14.97 1.76 11.34
N VAL A 50 -15.33 0.48 11.19
CA VAL A 50 -14.43 -0.64 11.49
C VAL A 50 -13.28 -0.72 10.47
N GLN A 51 -13.52 -0.37 9.20
CA GLN A 51 -12.46 -0.29 8.18
C GLN A 51 -11.45 0.81 8.52
N GLN A 52 -11.94 2.00 8.92
CA GLN A 52 -11.10 3.13 9.34
C GLN A 52 -10.27 2.78 10.58
N GLU A 53 -10.93 2.32 11.65
CA GLU A 53 -10.29 1.89 12.91
C GLU A 53 -9.22 0.81 12.65
N LEU A 54 -9.53 -0.18 11.82
CA LEU A 54 -8.63 -1.28 11.52
C LEU A 54 -7.42 -0.82 10.69
N ALA A 55 -7.62 0.07 9.70
CA ALA A 55 -6.54 0.60 8.89
C ALA A 55 -5.53 1.40 9.72
N VAL A 56 -6.00 2.28 10.61
CA VAL A 56 -5.15 3.04 11.55
C VAL A 56 -4.40 2.09 12.48
N ASN A 57 -5.11 1.14 13.10
CA ASN A 57 -4.49 0.15 13.99
C ASN A 57 -3.40 -0.69 13.30
N MET A 58 -3.60 -1.05 12.02
CA MET A 58 -2.64 -1.79 11.20
C MET A 58 -1.43 -0.95 10.80
N ALA A 59 -1.62 0.31 10.41
CA ALA A 59 -0.51 1.20 10.04
C ALA A 59 0.42 1.45 11.23
N LEU A 60 -0.15 1.76 12.41
CA LEU A 60 0.58 2.00 13.65
C LEU A 60 1.45 0.82 14.11
N LEU A 61 1.31 -0.39 13.55
CA LEU A 61 2.20 -1.52 13.83
C LEU A 61 3.67 -1.23 13.46
N ILE A 62 3.95 -0.31 12.51
CA ILE A 62 5.33 0.06 12.15
C ILE A 62 6.13 0.65 13.32
N ASN A 63 5.44 1.23 14.31
CA ASN A 63 6.04 1.78 15.53
C ASN A 63 6.43 0.69 16.54
N ASP A 64 5.90 -0.53 16.39
CA ASP A 64 6.27 -1.71 17.17
C ASP A 64 7.39 -2.55 16.49
N ILE A 65 7.86 -2.15 15.30
CA ILE A 65 8.91 -2.80 14.52
C ILE A 65 10.29 -2.14 14.80
N PRO A 66 11.38 -2.90 14.98
CA PRO A 66 12.73 -2.35 15.10
C PRO A 66 13.10 -1.42 13.93
N ALA A 67 13.80 -0.32 14.23
CA ALA A 67 14.01 0.79 13.30
C ALA A 67 14.70 0.36 11.98
N GLU A 68 15.63 -0.58 12.05
CA GLU A 68 16.34 -1.18 10.92
C GLU A 68 15.45 -2.09 10.04
N LYS A 69 14.29 -2.52 10.56
CA LYS A 69 13.32 -3.38 9.86
C LYS A 69 12.09 -2.65 9.34
N GLN A 70 11.90 -1.38 9.68
CA GLN A 70 10.75 -0.57 9.22
C GLN A 70 10.66 -0.45 7.69
N ALA A 71 11.81 -0.36 6.99
CA ALA A 71 11.88 -0.44 5.54
C ALA A 71 11.31 -1.77 5.01
N MET A 72 11.78 -2.90 5.56
CA MET A 72 11.30 -4.23 5.20
C MET A 72 9.81 -4.46 5.51
N TRP A 73 9.30 -3.84 6.58
CA TRP A 73 7.88 -3.89 6.94
C TRP A 73 7.01 -3.17 5.89
N LEU A 74 7.37 -1.95 5.48
CA LEU A 74 6.67 -1.25 4.40
C LEU A 74 6.84 -1.96 3.04
N ASP A 75 8.02 -2.51 2.80
CA ASP A 75 8.34 -3.23 1.56
C ASP A 75 7.47 -4.47 1.32
N THR A 76 7.23 -5.22 2.39
CA THR A 76 6.38 -6.42 2.38
C THR A 76 4.89 -6.09 2.39
N PHE A 77 4.49 -4.93 2.94
CA PHE A 77 3.16 -4.37 2.69
C PHE A 77 2.95 -4.09 1.21
N TRP A 78 3.87 -3.35 0.60
CA TRP A 78 3.74 -2.90 -0.78
C TRP A 78 3.75 -4.06 -1.78
N GLU A 79 4.56 -5.10 -1.53
CA GLU A 79 4.49 -6.35 -2.32
C GLU A 79 3.15 -7.06 -2.15
N THR A 80 2.64 -7.18 -0.92
CA THR A 80 1.33 -7.82 -0.66
C THR A 80 0.20 -7.06 -1.35
N MET A 81 0.23 -5.73 -1.34
CA MET A 81 -0.74 -4.89 -2.04
C MET A 81 -0.61 -5.02 -3.56
N GLN A 82 0.61 -5.00 -4.12
CA GLN A 82 0.84 -5.22 -5.57
C GLN A 82 0.30 -6.59 -6.02
N GLU A 83 0.63 -7.68 -5.32
CA GLU A 83 0.19 -9.03 -5.69
C GLU A 83 -1.34 -9.16 -5.70
N ALA A 84 -2.04 -8.34 -4.92
CA ALA A 84 -3.48 -8.41 -4.71
C ALA A 84 -4.30 -7.34 -5.48
N TRP A 85 -3.68 -6.24 -5.93
CA TRP A 85 -4.41 -5.05 -6.42
C TRP A 85 -5.29 -5.35 -7.64
N GLU A 86 -4.76 -6.04 -8.65
CA GLU A 86 -5.50 -6.48 -9.85
C GLU A 86 -6.60 -7.52 -9.54
N LYS A 87 -6.57 -8.14 -8.35
CA LYS A 87 -7.54 -9.15 -7.89
C LYS A 87 -8.65 -8.55 -7.03
N LEU A 88 -8.65 -7.24 -6.78
CA LEU A 88 -9.69 -6.52 -6.04
C LEU A 88 -10.89 -6.23 -6.93
N ASP A 89 -12.09 -6.59 -6.45
CA ASP A 89 -13.33 -6.12 -7.03
C ASP A 89 -13.65 -4.66 -6.64
N THR A 90 -14.49 -4.02 -7.45
CA THR A 90 -14.87 -2.61 -7.29
C THR A 90 -15.44 -2.27 -5.92
N HIS A 91 -16.16 -3.18 -5.26
CA HIS A 91 -16.76 -2.92 -3.94
C HIS A 91 -15.72 -2.93 -2.81
N ARG A 92 -14.58 -3.60 -3.00
CA ARG A 92 -13.48 -3.63 -2.03
C ARG A 92 -12.44 -2.54 -2.28
N MET A 93 -12.31 -2.03 -3.50
CA MET A 93 -11.29 -1.05 -3.88
C MET A 93 -11.22 0.16 -2.92
N SER A 94 -12.35 0.77 -2.57
CA SER A 94 -12.38 1.98 -1.73
C SER A 94 -11.72 1.82 -0.37
N LYS A 95 -11.91 0.67 0.31
CA LYS A 95 -11.26 0.43 1.62
C LYS A 95 -9.77 0.13 1.50
N TYR A 96 -9.32 -0.47 0.39
CA TYR A 96 -7.89 -0.72 0.15
C TYR A 96 -7.15 0.54 -0.32
N MET A 97 -7.79 1.44 -1.05
CA MET A 97 -7.25 2.78 -1.33
C MET A 97 -7.06 3.60 -0.05
N LEU A 98 -8.06 3.61 0.85
CA LEU A 98 -7.94 4.24 2.17
C LEU A 98 -6.85 3.59 3.03
N PHE A 99 -6.76 2.25 3.02
CA PHE A 99 -5.75 1.53 3.78
C PHE A 99 -4.33 1.84 3.30
N ALA A 100 -4.10 1.86 1.98
CA ALA A 100 -2.83 2.28 1.40
C ALA A 100 -2.48 3.72 1.80
N ARG A 101 -3.45 4.64 1.75
CA ARG A 101 -3.28 6.05 2.17
C ARG A 101 -2.81 6.16 3.62
N ILE A 102 -3.48 5.49 4.56
CA ILE A 102 -3.13 5.53 5.98
C ILE A 102 -1.75 4.89 6.26
N VAL A 103 -1.39 3.81 5.57
CA VAL A 103 -0.06 3.18 5.72
C VAL A 103 1.07 4.09 5.16
N VAL A 104 0.81 4.79 4.05
CA VAL A 104 1.76 5.78 3.48
C VAL A 104 1.93 6.98 4.42
N ALA A 105 0.84 7.48 5.03
CA ALA A 105 0.88 8.55 6.02
C ALA A 105 1.77 8.20 7.23
N GLU A 106 1.57 7.02 7.81
CA GLU A 106 2.37 6.54 8.94
C GLU A 106 3.84 6.30 8.55
N ALA A 107 4.10 5.83 7.32
CA ALA A 107 5.46 5.70 6.81
C ALA A 107 6.17 7.08 6.74
N PHE A 108 5.53 8.11 6.16
CA PHE A 108 6.12 9.45 6.14
C PHE A 108 6.27 10.06 7.54
N GLN A 109 5.36 9.77 8.48
CA GLN A 109 5.51 10.14 9.88
C GLN A 109 6.75 9.49 10.51
N VAL A 110 7.02 8.20 10.24
CA VAL A 110 8.25 7.53 10.71
C VAL A 110 9.50 8.18 10.12
N CYS A 111 9.50 8.57 8.85
CA CYS A 111 10.62 9.34 8.26
C CYS A 111 10.87 10.64 9.03
N ARG A 112 9.82 11.43 9.29
CA ARG A 112 9.92 12.69 10.04
C ARG A 112 10.44 12.48 11.45
N LEU A 113 9.84 11.56 12.21
CA LEU A 113 10.22 11.30 13.61
C LEU A 113 11.65 10.79 13.75
N ARG A 114 12.23 10.23 12.69
CA ARG A 114 13.63 9.79 12.63
C ARG A 114 14.60 10.81 12.02
N GLY A 115 14.15 12.01 11.69
CA GLY A 115 15.00 13.06 11.11
C GLY A 115 15.37 12.83 9.64
N TRP A 116 14.46 12.23 8.86
CA TRP A 116 14.59 12.05 7.41
C TRP A 116 15.87 11.31 6.92
N PRO A 117 16.24 10.15 7.52
CA PRO A 117 17.49 9.48 7.19
C PRO A 117 17.48 8.96 5.75
N GLN A 118 18.53 9.30 4.98
CA GLN A 118 18.64 9.02 3.53
C GLN A 118 18.40 7.55 3.17
N GLU A 119 18.96 6.60 3.93
CA GLU A 119 18.78 5.16 3.69
C GLU A 119 17.32 4.71 3.84
N LEU A 120 16.55 5.30 4.75
CA LEU A 120 15.12 5.00 4.90
C LEU A 120 14.32 5.59 3.73
N LEU A 121 14.67 6.81 3.30
CA LEU A 121 14.03 7.47 2.16
C LEU A 121 14.29 6.72 0.85
N ARG A 122 15.54 6.28 0.61
CA ARG A 122 15.94 5.42 -0.50
C ARG A 122 15.14 4.11 -0.48
N GLY A 123 15.13 3.40 0.66
CA GLY A 123 14.41 2.13 0.80
C GLY A 123 12.89 2.26 0.59
N PHE A 124 12.28 3.37 1.03
CA PHE A 124 10.87 3.65 0.76
C PHE A 124 10.62 4.00 -0.72
N ALA A 125 11.50 4.78 -1.35
CA ALA A 125 11.37 5.11 -2.78
C ALA A 125 11.49 3.85 -3.67
N GLU A 126 12.44 2.97 -3.38
CA GLU A 126 12.61 1.66 -4.01
C GLU A 126 11.39 0.75 -3.78
N THR A 127 10.85 0.75 -2.55
CA THR A 127 9.59 0.07 -2.22
C THR A 127 8.46 0.55 -3.14
N PHE A 128 8.19 1.85 -3.18
CA PHE A 128 7.05 2.40 -3.92
C PHE A 128 7.18 2.18 -5.44
N THR A 129 8.40 2.23 -5.97
CA THR A 129 8.70 2.07 -7.41
C THR A 129 9.07 0.63 -7.83
N ARG A 130 8.99 -0.36 -6.93
CA ARG A 130 9.31 -1.78 -7.19
C ARG A 130 8.66 -2.38 -8.45
N SER A 131 7.41 -2.06 -8.76
CA SER A 131 6.73 -2.59 -9.95
C SER A 131 7.39 -2.15 -11.27
N THR A 132 8.22 -1.11 -11.21
CA THR A 132 8.78 -0.41 -12.36
C THR A 132 10.31 -0.52 -12.51
N SER A 133 11.00 -1.26 -11.63
CA SER A 133 12.44 -1.47 -11.73
C SER A 133 12.85 -1.96 -13.13
N ALA A 134 13.99 -1.50 -13.66
CA ALA A 134 14.35 -1.61 -15.08
C ALA A 134 14.23 -3.02 -15.68
N ALA A 135 14.53 -4.08 -14.90
CA ALA A 135 14.39 -5.48 -15.33
C ALA A 135 12.93 -5.93 -15.63
N ARG A 136 11.92 -5.13 -15.27
CA ARG A 136 10.49 -5.37 -15.50
C ARG A 136 9.80 -4.26 -16.31
N SER A 137 10.52 -3.20 -16.68
CA SER A 137 9.98 -2.03 -17.38
C SER A 137 9.74 -2.27 -18.88
N GLY A 138 8.92 -3.26 -19.19
CA GLY A 138 8.15 -3.27 -20.44
C GLY A 138 6.93 -2.32 -20.34
N PRO A 139 6.06 -2.28 -21.36
CA PRO A 139 4.82 -1.50 -21.30
C PRO A 139 3.85 -1.99 -20.20
N ASN A 140 3.96 -3.26 -19.80
CA ASN A 140 3.07 -3.92 -18.85
C ASN A 140 3.63 -3.86 -17.43
N ILE A 141 3.44 -2.72 -16.76
CA ILE A 141 3.76 -2.54 -15.34
C ILE A 141 2.68 -3.24 -14.50
N HIS A 142 3.05 -4.29 -13.77
CA HIS A 142 2.14 -5.00 -12.88
C HIS A 142 1.59 -4.09 -11.78
N SER A 143 0.28 -4.15 -11.55
CA SER A 143 -0.44 -3.39 -10.53
C SER A 143 -0.20 -1.88 -10.61
N ILE A 144 -0.03 -1.35 -11.83
CA ILE A 144 0.14 0.09 -12.10
C ILE A 144 -0.93 0.97 -11.44
N GLY A 145 -2.15 0.45 -11.25
CA GLY A 145 -3.23 1.15 -10.54
C GLY A 145 -2.89 1.54 -9.09
N LEU A 146 -2.08 0.74 -8.37
CA LEU A 146 -1.61 1.08 -7.03
C LEU A 146 -0.62 2.26 -7.09
N LEU A 147 0.30 2.25 -8.06
CA LEU A 147 1.27 3.31 -8.26
C LEU A 147 0.60 4.62 -8.71
N LEU A 148 -0.40 4.55 -9.59
CA LEU A 148 -1.23 5.70 -10.00
C LEU A 148 -2.11 6.25 -8.87
N GLN A 149 -2.47 5.40 -7.89
CA GLN A 149 -3.14 5.87 -6.67
C GLN A 149 -2.14 6.52 -5.72
N PHE A 150 -0.93 5.97 -5.60
CA PHE A 150 0.16 6.52 -4.79
C PHE A 150 0.58 7.92 -5.22
N THR A 151 0.84 8.14 -6.52
CA THR A 151 1.25 9.45 -7.06
C THR A 151 0.24 10.56 -6.71
N ARG A 152 -1.06 10.24 -6.67
CA ARG A 152 -2.14 11.17 -6.32
C ARG A 152 -2.12 11.59 -4.85
N ILE A 153 -1.92 10.64 -3.94
CA ILE A 153 -1.92 10.89 -2.49
C ILE A 153 -0.56 11.35 -1.94
N PHE A 154 0.51 11.25 -2.72
CA PHE A 154 1.89 11.47 -2.28
C PHE A 154 2.06 12.74 -1.43
N TRP A 155 1.70 13.91 -1.97
CA TRP A 155 1.79 15.17 -1.22
C TRP A 155 0.68 15.34 -0.19
N GLU A 156 -0.49 14.74 -0.37
CA GLU A 156 -1.57 14.84 0.64
C GLU A 156 -1.15 14.22 1.98
N GLU A 157 -0.33 13.17 1.95
CA GLU A 157 0.21 12.52 3.16
C GLU A 157 1.59 13.04 3.57
N LEU A 158 2.39 13.56 2.63
CA LEU A 158 3.76 14.04 2.90
C LEU A 158 3.80 15.50 3.35
N GLN A 159 2.94 16.38 2.82
CA GLN A 159 2.92 17.80 3.14
C GLN A 159 2.73 18.05 4.65
N PRO A 160 1.79 17.39 5.37
CA PRO A 160 1.63 17.60 6.82
C PRO A 160 2.87 17.21 7.63
N GLN A 161 3.73 16.32 7.11
CA GLN A 161 5.00 15.96 7.74
C GLN A 161 6.08 17.00 7.45
N LEU A 162 6.10 17.60 6.26
CA LEU A 162 7.00 18.71 5.94
C LEU A 162 6.63 19.98 6.71
N ASP A 163 5.35 20.30 6.84
CA ASP A 163 4.85 21.46 7.61
C ASP A 163 5.14 21.34 9.12
N ALA A 164 5.26 20.11 9.62
CA ALA A 164 5.67 19.82 11.00
C ALA A 164 7.20 19.86 11.22
N CYS A 165 7.99 20.12 10.18
CA CYS A 165 9.43 20.34 10.25
C CYS A 165 9.77 21.83 10.07
N LYS A 166 10.84 22.30 10.73
CA LYS A 166 11.33 23.67 10.58
C LYS A 166 12.21 23.83 9.34
N ASP A 167 13.00 22.80 9.03
CA ASP A 167 14.03 22.81 8.00
C ASP A 167 13.69 21.83 6.87
N ALA A 168 14.14 22.14 5.66
CA ALA A 168 13.95 21.25 4.51
C ALA A 168 14.83 19.99 4.66
N PRO A 169 14.28 18.77 4.49
CA PRO A 169 15.05 17.54 4.72
C PRO A 169 16.14 17.31 3.68
N GLU A 170 17.40 17.26 4.12
CA GLU A 170 18.59 17.09 3.28
C GLU A 170 18.55 15.85 2.38
N GLY A 171 17.86 14.78 2.82
CA GLY A 171 17.70 13.53 2.07
C GLY A 171 16.54 13.49 1.07
N PHE A 172 15.77 14.57 0.88
CA PHE A 172 14.50 14.50 0.16
C PHE A 172 14.60 14.00 -1.29
N MET A 173 15.70 14.32 -1.98
CA MET A 173 15.92 13.87 -3.36
C MET A 173 16.10 12.35 -3.47
N GLU A 174 16.40 11.63 -2.39
CA GLU A 174 16.40 10.17 -2.38
C GLU A 174 14.99 9.59 -2.44
N LEU A 175 13.99 10.32 -1.89
CA LEU A 175 12.58 9.92 -1.99
C LEU A 175 12.00 10.19 -3.39
N LEU A 176 12.33 11.35 -3.99
CA LEU A 176 11.90 11.67 -5.36
C LEU A 176 12.78 11.06 -6.47
N GLY A 177 13.95 10.53 -6.12
CA GLY A 177 14.93 9.90 -6.99
C GLY A 177 14.28 9.00 -8.04
N PRO A 178 13.79 7.81 -7.66
CA PRO A 178 13.13 6.88 -8.57
C PRO A 178 11.95 7.46 -9.37
N PHE A 179 11.22 8.46 -8.85
CA PHE A 179 10.06 9.02 -9.56
C PHE A 179 10.43 9.90 -10.75
N CYS A 180 11.49 10.71 -10.67
CA CYS A 180 11.94 11.42 -11.88
C CYS A 180 12.64 10.47 -12.87
N ASP A 181 13.27 9.39 -12.41
CA ASP A 181 13.81 8.35 -13.33
C ASP A 181 12.67 7.68 -14.11
N LEU A 182 11.50 7.51 -13.48
CA LEU A 182 10.29 7.03 -14.15
C LEU A 182 9.67 8.07 -15.09
N ALA A 183 9.66 9.35 -14.71
CA ALA A 183 9.26 10.44 -15.61
C ALA A 183 10.17 10.51 -16.85
N GLU A 184 11.48 10.28 -16.68
CA GLU A 184 12.46 10.20 -17.76
C GLU A 184 12.26 8.96 -18.64
N ARG A 185 12.21 7.75 -18.05
CA ARG A 185 12.43 6.49 -18.77
C ARG A 185 11.21 5.58 -18.93
N SER A 186 10.09 5.84 -18.25
CA SER A 186 8.94 4.93 -18.33
C SER A 186 8.29 4.95 -19.71
N TYR A 187 7.95 3.77 -20.22
CA TYR A 187 7.12 3.59 -21.41
C TYR A 187 5.62 3.87 -21.16
N SER A 188 5.19 3.91 -19.90
CA SER A 188 3.79 4.15 -19.55
C SER A 188 3.49 5.63 -19.45
N ASP A 189 2.96 6.20 -20.53
CA ASP A 189 2.51 7.59 -20.59
C ASP A 189 1.50 7.95 -19.47
N ALA A 190 0.62 7.03 -19.09
CA ALA A 190 -0.31 7.26 -17.98
C ALA A 190 0.44 7.48 -16.65
N LEU A 191 1.53 6.74 -16.43
CA LEU A 191 2.39 6.92 -15.26
C LEU A 191 3.21 8.21 -15.35
N VAL A 192 3.84 8.50 -16.49
CA VAL A 192 4.60 9.74 -16.71
C VAL A 192 3.72 10.95 -16.46
N ARG A 193 2.55 11.05 -17.11
CA ARG A 193 1.58 12.13 -16.86
C ARG A 193 1.15 12.22 -15.40
N SER A 194 0.90 11.10 -14.74
CA SER A 194 0.51 11.06 -13.34
C SER A 194 1.61 11.59 -12.40
N ILE A 195 2.87 11.20 -12.62
CA ILE A 195 4.03 11.71 -11.89
C ILE A 195 4.20 13.21 -12.11
N HIS A 196 4.12 13.69 -13.36
CA HIS A 196 4.20 15.12 -13.65
C HIS A 196 3.08 15.93 -12.98
N GLN A 197 1.83 15.49 -13.11
CA GLN A 197 0.66 16.21 -12.62
C GLN A 197 0.52 16.18 -11.09
N HIS A 198 0.76 15.03 -10.46
CA HIS A 198 0.48 14.84 -9.04
C HIS A 198 1.71 14.88 -8.15
N MET A 199 2.93 14.66 -8.69
CA MET A 199 4.17 14.77 -7.92
C MET A 199 4.98 15.99 -8.33
N LEU A 200 5.52 16.04 -9.54
CA LEU A 200 6.56 17.03 -9.91
C LEU A 200 6.04 18.47 -9.97
N ARG A 201 4.85 18.73 -10.52
CA ARG A 201 4.22 20.07 -10.54
C ARG A 201 3.61 20.49 -9.19
N LYS A 202 3.66 19.62 -8.17
CA LYS A 202 3.16 19.87 -6.80
C LYS A 202 4.27 19.92 -5.75
N VAL A 203 5.54 19.95 -6.17
CA VAL A 203 6.69 20.08 -5.28
C VAL A 203 6.62 21.41 -4.50
N PRO A 204 6.81 21.42 -3.17
CA PRO A 204 6.88 22.64 -2.37
C PRO A 204 7.98 23.60 -2.83
N ALA A 205 7.78 24.90 -2.68
CA ALA A 205 8.69 25.93 -3.18
C ALA A 205 10.16 25.74 -2.73
N GLN A 206 10.40 25.29 -1.49
CA GLN A 206 11.73 25.00 -0.96
C GLN A 206 12.49 23.86 -1.69
N LEU A 207 11.77 22.99 -2.40
CA LEU A 207 12.31 21.82 -3.10
C LEU A 207 12.27 21.99 -4.63
N ALA A 208 11.49 22.95 -5.14
CA ALA A 208 11.32 23.21 -6.56
C ALA A 208 12.65 23.45 -7.32
N PRO A 209 13.65 24.20 -6.80
CA PRO A 209 14.92 24.39 -7.50
C PRO A 209 15.71 23.09 -7.68
N ALA A 210 15.77 22.25 -6.65
CA ALA A 210 16.51 20.98 -6.69
C ALA A 210 15.87 19.97 -7.65
N VAL A 211 14.53 19.89 -7.66
CA VAL A 211 13.80 19.06 -8.63
C VAL A 211 13.94 19.62 -10.04
N GLY A 212 13.73 20.93 -10.24
CA GLY A 212 13.83 21.60 -11.53
C GLY A 212 15.20 21.41 -12.19
N ALA A 213 16.30 21.63 -11.44
CA ALA A 213 17.66 21.41 -11.92
C ALA A 213 17.89 19.96 -12.36
N ARG A 214 17.36 18.97 -11.61
CA ARG A 214 17.45 17.55 -12.01
C ARG A 214 16.66 17.27 -13.28
N LEU A 215 15.45 17.80 -13.44
CA LEU A 215 14.64 17.59 -14.65
C LEU A 215 15.28 18.25 -15.88
N ALA A 216 15.89 19.43 -15.72
CA ALA A 216 16.64 20.10 -16.78
C ALA A 216 17.89 19.29 -17.20
N ALA A 217 18.65 18.76 -16.23
CA ALA A 217 19.79 17.89 -16.51
C ALA A 217 19.37 16.58 -17.21
N ALA A 218 18.25 15.98 -16.80
CA ALA A 218 17.69 14.81 -17.47
C ALA A 218 17.28 15.12 -18.92
N ALA A 219 16.61 16.27 -19.16
CA ALA A 219 16.23 16.72 -20.50
C ALA A 219 17.42 17.03 -21.42
N ALA A 220 18.55 17.50 -20.87
CA ALA A 220 19.79 17.68 -21.62
C ALA A 220 20.50 16.36 -21.96
N GLY A 221 20.23 15.29 -21.21
CA GLY A 221 20.74 13.95 -21.51
C GLY A 221 20.03 13.33 -22.70
N GLY A 222 20.74 13.12 -23.82
CA GLY A 222 20.20 12.55 -25.07
C GLY A 222 19.74 11.08 -25.03
N ARG A 223 19.26 10.56 -23.89
CA ARG A 223 18.74 9.20 -23.68
C ARG A 223 17.25 9.17 -23.29
N VAL A 224 16.55 10.31 -23.35
CA VAL A 224 15.12 10.42 -23.03
C VAL A 224 14.24 10.15 -24.25
N PRO A 225 13.15 9.36 -24.15
CA PRO A 225 12.13 9.26 -25.20
C PRO A 225 11.51 10.64 -25.52
N GLN A 226 11.36 10.99 -26.79
CA GLN A 226 10.91 12.32 -27.26
C GLN A 226 9.64 12.85 -26.55
N ARG A 227 8.69 11.95 -26.23
CA ARG A 227 7.46 12.29 -25.50
C ARG A 227 7.72 12.72 -24.06
N ASN A 228 8.60 12.00 -23.37
CA ASN A 228 8.96 12.27 -21.98
C ASN A 228 9.81 13.55 -21.91
N LEU A 229 10.69 13.77 -22.90
CA LEU A 229 11.50 14.98 -23.03
C LEU A 229 10.66 16.27 -22.98
N GLN A 230 9.56 16.33 -23.73
CA GLN A 230 8.65 17.48 -23.71
C GLN A 230 8.06 17.70 -22.31
N ALA A 231 7.54 16.65 -21.66
CA ALA A 231 6.94 16.76 -20.32
C ALA A 231 7.97 17.17 -19.24
N LEU A 232 9.21 16.69 -19.35
CA LEU A 232 10.35 17.12 -18.52
C LEU A 232 10.64 18.61 -18.72
N GLN A 233 10.79 19.07 -19.96
CA GLN A 233 11.08 20.48 -20.29
C GLN A 233 9.97 21.42 -19.79
N GLU A 234 8.69 21.11 -20.06
CA GLU A 234 7.54 21.87 -19.55
C GLU A 234 7.54 21.97 -18.02
N THR A 235 7.94 20.89 -17.33
CA THR A 235 7.90 20.83 -15.87
C THR A 235 9.13 21.46 -15.23
N ALA A 236 10.31 21.38 -15.84
CA ALA A 236 11.50 22.11 -15.43
C ALA A 236 11.24 23.63 -15.53
N ALA A 237 10.69 24.10 -16.65
CA ALA A 237 10.30 25.48 -16.85
C ALA A 237 9.24 25.94 -15.84
N PHE A 238 8.22 25.13 -15.56
CA PHE A 238 7.21 25.42 -14.52
C PHE A 238 7.82 25.56 -13.11
N LEU A 239 8.87 24.79 -12.79
CA LEU A 239 9.58 24.86 -11.52
C LEU A 239 10.64 25.99 -11.47
N GLY A 240 10.69 26.87 -12.49
CA GLY A 240 11.62 28.00 -12.54
C GLY A 240 13.06 27.61 -12.90
N ALA A 241 13.31 26.38 -13.36
CA ALA A 241 14.59 26.01 -13.93
C ALA A 241 14.62 26.41 -15.41
N GLU A 242 15.34 27.50 -15.72
CA GLU A 242 15.69 27.79 -17.11
C GLU A 242 16.52 26.64 -17.68
N ALA A 243 16.16 26.19 -18.89
CA ALA A 243 17.01 25.29 -19.64
C ALA A 243 18.32 26.03 -19.96
N ALA A 244 19.45 25.54 -19.46
CA ALA A 244 20.75 25.99 -19.93
C ALA A 244 20.73 25.92 -21.47
N PRO A 245 21.13 26.99 -22.18
CA PRO A 245 20.97 27.06 -23.62
C PRO A 245 21.68 25.87 -24.26
N ALA A 246 20.91 25.07 -25.01
CA ALA A 246 21.47 23.95 -25.75
C ALA A 246 22.60 24.51 -26.61
N ALA A 247 23.81 23.95 -26.45
CA ALA A 247 24.98 24.38 -27.20
C ALA A 247 24.68 24.22 -28.70
N ALA A 248 24.42 25.36 -29.35
CA ALA A 248 24.05 25.43 -30.74
C ALA A 248 25.32 25.33 -31.59
N ASP A 249 25.86 24.11 -31.74
CA ASP A 249 26.88 23.78 -32.72
C ASP A 249 26.83 22.28 -33.05
N ALA A 250 26.03 21.93 -34.06
CA ALA A 250 26.08 20.66 -34.77
C ALA A 250 25.51 20.86 -36.19
N GLU A 251 26.38 21.35 -37.07
CA GLU A 251 26.15 21.64 -38.48
C GLU A 251 25.42 20.49 -39.23
N ALA A 252 24.34 20.83 -39.94
CA ALA A 252 23.54 19.85 -40.66
C ALA A 252 24.15 19.53 -42.05
N PRO A 253 24.54 18.28 -42.36
CA PRO A 253 25.05 17.93 -43.68
C PRO A 253 23.93 17.90 -44.72
N ALA A 254 24.20 18.47 -45.90
CA ALA A 254 23.22 18.68 -46.95
C ALA A 254 22.58 17.39 -47.50
N ARG A 255 21.26 17.42 -47.72
CA ARG A 255 20.48 16.27 -48.18
C ARG A 255 20.67 16.01 -49.69
N GLY A 256 21.52 15.04 -50.03
CA GLY A 256 21.80 14.60 -51.40
C GLY A 256 20.57 14.07 -52.17
N LYS A 257 20.60 14.23 -53.50
CA LYS A 257 19.48 13.94 -54.41
C LYS A 257 19.38 12.45 -54.81
N LYS A 258 18.12 11.99 -54.91
CA LYS A 258 17.60 10.87 -55.73
C LYS A 258 18.06 9.42 -55.40
N ARG A 259 17.05 8.54 -55.22
CA ARG A 259 16.70 7.58 -56.29
C ARG A 259 15.25 7.10 -56.21
N LYS A 260 14.71 6.77 -57.38
CA LYS A 260 13.32 6.40 -57.67
C LYS A 260 13.28 4.88 -57.90
N VAL A 261 12.45 4.13 -57.17
CA VAL A 261 12.16 2.72 -57.46
C VAL A 261 10.66 2.53 -57.54
N VAL A 262 10.23 1.80 -58.56
CA VAL A 262 8.83 1.52 -58.92
C VAL A 262 8.43 0.16 -58.36
N SER A 263 7.22 0.00 -57.81
CA SER A 263 6.49 -1.26 -57.93
C SER A 263 4.97 -1.12 -57.87
N LYS A 264 4.29 -2.15 -58.36
CA LYS A 264 2.95 -2.22 -58.95
C LYS A 264 1.74 -1.87 -58.07
N LYS A 265 0.87 -1.10 -58.72
CA LYS A 265 -0.60 -1.01 -58.61
C LYS A 265 -1.31 -2.37 -58.43
N GLY A 266 -2.26 -2.45 -57.50
CA GLY A 266 -3.24 -3.54 -57.36
C GLY A 266 -4.63 -3.01 -56.96
N LYS A 267 -5.66 -3.42 -57.72
CA LYS A 267 -7.12 -3.30 -57.39
C LYS A 267 -7.43 -4.16 -56.13
N ALA A 268 -8.47 -3.96 -55.31
CA ALA A 268 -9.56 -2.98 -55.16
C ALA A 268 -9.95 -2.97 -53.63
N LYS A 269 -11.13 -2.62 -53.09
CA LYS A 269 -12.49 -2.26 -53.58
C LYS A 269 -13.21 -1.40 -52.51
N SER A 270 -14.43 -0.95 -52.79
CA SER A 270 -15.32 -0.14 -51.95
C SER A 270 -16.17 -0.93 -50.93
N GLY A 271 -16.52 -0.27 -49.82
CA GLY A 271 -17.55 -0.65 -48.85
C GLY A 271 -17.42 0.23 -47.59
N ALA A 272 -18.03 1.41 -47.56
CA ALA A 272 -19.43 1.69 -47.16
C ALA A 272 -19.55 1.95 -45.65
N ALA A 273 -20.25 3.04 -45.30
CA ALA A 273 -20.25 3.65 -43.97
C ALA A 273 -21.25 3.01 -42.98
N GLY A 274 -21.07 3.33 -41.69
CA GLY A 274 -22.03 3.06 -40.62
C GLY A 274 -21.77 3.97 -39.43
N ASP A 275 -22.50 5.09 -39.37
CA ASP A 275 -22.51 5.99 -38.21
C ASP A 275 -23.20 5.32 -37.00
N ALA A 276 -22.68 5.60 -35.80
CA ALA A 276 -23.39 5.39 -34.54
C ALA A 276 -22.86 6.35 -33.47
N GLN A 277 -23.44 7.56 -33.40
CA GLN A 277 -23.12 8.55 -32.39
C GLN A 277 -24.18 8.56 -31.27
N THR A 278 -23.77 8.11 -30.07
CA THR A 278 -24.40 8.39 -28.77
C THR A 278 -23.27 8.40 -27.71
N GLY A 279 -23.29 9.21 -26.64
CA GLY A 279 -24.24 10.25 -26.26
C GLY A 279 -24.34 10.37 -24.73
N GLY A 280 -23.60 11.31 -24.12
CA GLY A 280 -23.65 11.61 -22.67
C GLY A 280 -22.80 10.67 -21.78
N GLY A 281 -22.25 11.13 -20.64
CA GLY A 281 -22.28 12.48 -20.07
C GLY A 281 -21.17 12.67 -19.04
N ASP A 282 -20.71 13.92 -18.90
CA ASP A 282 -19.65 14.34 -17.97
C ASP A 282 -20.23 14.59 -16.57
N THR A 283 -19.62 13.99 -15.54
CA THR A 283 -19.84 14.32 -14.13
C THR A 283 -18.52 14.28 -13.37
N SER A 284 -17.54 15.06 -13.84
CA SER A 284 -16.31 15.37 -13.13
C SER A 284 -16.52 16.39 -11.98
N ASP A 285 -17.41 16.09 -11.03
CA ASP A 285 -17.64 16.93 -9.85
C ASP A 285 -16.71 16.56 -8.67
N GLY A 286 -16.23 17.58 -7.96
CA GLY A 286 -15.01 17.52 -7.16
C GLY A 286 -15.18 16.94 -5.76
N LEU A 287 -14.68 15.72 -5.53
CA LEU A 287 -14.41 15.23 -4.17
C LEU A 287 -13.02 15.66 -3.70
N VAL A 288 -12.89 16.94 -3.35
CA VAL A 288 -11.79 17.44 -2.52
C VAL A 288 -12.01 16.89 -1.11
N LEU A 289 -11.32 15.81 -0.77
CA LEU A 289 -11.32 15.27 0.59
C LEU A 289 -10.44 16.15 1.49
N PRO A 290 -10.93 16.64 2.63
CA PRO A 290 -10.11 17.41 3.57
C PRO A 290 -9.01 16.53 4.18
N PRO A 291 -7.89 17.14 4.65
CA PRO A 291 -6.79 16.41 5.27
C PRO A 291 -7.25 15.60 6.49
N LEU A 292 -6.68 14.40 6.65
CA LEU A 292 -7.12 13.42 7.64
C LEU A 292 -6.69 13.81 9.07
N GLN A 293 -7.48 14.64 9.75
CA GLN A 293 -7.34 14.84 11.19
C GLN A 293 -7.82 13.59 11.94
N LEU A 294 -6.89 12.84 12.51
CA LEU A 294 -7.19 11.66 13.34
C LEU A 294 -7.85 12.10 14.67
N PRO A 295 -8.85 11.36 15.18
CA PRO A 295 -9.42 11.64 16.50
C PRO A 295 -8.36 11.54 17.60
N GLU A 296 -8.38 12.49 18.54
CA GLU A 296 -7.41 12.61 19.65
C GLU A 296 -7.27 11.33 20.50
N ALA A 297 -8.33 10.52 20.58
CA ALA A 297 -8.32 9.20 21.21
C ALA A 297 -7.34 8.18 20.59
N ALA A 298 -6.87 8.40 19.35
CA ALA A 298 -5.82 7.60 18.70
C ALA A 298 -4.39 8.07 19.05
N LEU A 299 -4.25 9.26 19.64
CA LEU A 299 -2.98 9.89 20.02
C LEU A 299 -2.65 9.78 21.52
N ALA A 300 -3.55 9.19 22.31
CA ALA A 300 -3.38 9.03 23.75
C ALA A 300 -2.27 8.01 24.07
N VAL A 301 -1.04 8.51 24.21
CA VAL A 301 0.08 7.77 24.81
C VAL A 301 -0.22 7.56 26.29
N ASP A 302 0.00 6.34 26.80
CA ASP A 302 -0.30 5.93 28.18
C ASP A 302 0.73 6.52 29.16
N GLY A 303 0.65 7.84 29.38
CA GLY A 303 1.54 8.63 30.25
C GLY A 303 0.86 8.95 31.58
N GLY A 304 0.80 7.97 32.47
CA GLY A 304 0.11 8.11 33.76
C GLY A 304 0.99 8.64 34.89
N GLU A 305 0.89 9.93 35.21
CA GLU A 305 1.27 10.45 36.54
C GLU A 305 0.22 11.41 37.12
N GLY A 306 -0.25 11.09 38.34
CA GLY A 306 -0.77 12.03 39.34
C GLY A 306 -1.98 12.94 39.03
N SER A 307 -3.21 12.48 39.30
CA SER A 307 -4.03 13.11 40.37
C SER A 307 -5.39 12.45 40.63
N ARG A 308 -5.70 12.21 41.91
CA ARG A 308 -7.03 11.80 42.40
C ARG A 308 -8.04 12.95 42.31
N LYS A 309 -9.25 12.68 41.82
CA LYS A 309 -10.49 13.26 42.40
C LYS A 309 -11.56 12.19 42.57
N VAL A 310 -12.02 12.04 43.81
CA VAL A 310 -13.10 11.12 44.23
C VAL A 310 -14.45 11.76 43.93
N ARG A 311 -15.38 11.01 43.33
CA ARG A 311 -16.83 11.29 43.46
C ARG A 311 -17.59 10.01 43.80
N LYS A 312 -18.53 10.14 44.75
CA LYS A 312 -19.27 9.04 45.39
C LYS A 312 -20.64 8.81 44.70
N VAL A 313 -20.98 7.52 44.56
CA VAL A 313 -22.32 6.93 44.81
C VAL A 313 -23.50 7.34 43.91
N LYS A 314 -24.07 6.35 43.20
CA LYS A 314 -25.43 5.87 43.52
C LYS A 314 -25.61 4.38 43.18
N ARG A 315 -26.03 3.58 44.18
CA ARG A 315 -26.41 2.16 44.03
C ARG A 315 -27.90 2.05 43.71
N VAL A 316 -28.24 1.26 42.70
CA VAL A 316 -29.55 0.62 42.47
C VAL A 316 -29.22 -0.71 41.79
N GLY A 317 -29.85 -1.86 42.07
CA GLY A 317 -30.82 -2.26 43.08
C GLY A 317 -31.14 -3.74 42.81
N ARG A 318 -30.86 -4.65 43.75
CA ARG A 318 -30.88 -6.11 43.51
C ARG A 318 -32.16 -6.75 44.06
N PRO A 319 -32.99 -7.45 43.26
CA PRO A 319 -34.03 -8.33 43.79
C PRO A 319 -33.41 -9.62 44.36
N LYS A 320 -34.01 -10.14 45.44
CA LYS A 320 -33.54 -11.34 46.15
C LYS A 320 -34.06 -12.63 45.51
N ALA A 321 -33.38 -13.74 45.83
CA ALA A 321 -33.80 -15.09 45.49
C ALA A 321 -35.08 -15.52 46.24
N LYS A 322 -35.79 -16.50 45.68
CA LYS A 322 -36.60 -17.47 46.45
C LYS A 322 -35.94 -18.84 46.32
N ALA A 323 -35.80 -19.53 47.45
CA ALA A 323 -35.40 -20.93 47.50
C ALA A 323 -36.64 -21.81 47.64
N ALA A 324 -36.64 -22.98 47.00
CA ALA A 324 -37.51 -24.10 47.34
C ALA A 324 -36.64 -25.35 47.35
N LYS A 325 -36.81 -26.18 48.39
CA LYS A 325 -35.99 -27.37 48.68
C LYS A 325 -36.85 -28.60 48.45
N ALA A 326 -36.39 -29.52 47.61
CA ALA A 326 -36.95 -30.86 47.51
C ALA A 326 -35.82 -31.88 47.31
N THR A 327 -35.90 -32.98 48.05
CA THR A 327 -34.90 -34.05 48.14
C THR A 327 -35.39 -35.32 47.48
N ALA A 328 -34.57 -35.97 46.66
CA ALA A 328 -34.55 -37.43 46.47
C ALA A 328 -33.28 -37.84 45.73
N ALA A 329 -32.76 -39.04 46.00
CA ALA A 329 -31.55 -39.59 45.38
C ALA A 329 -31.90 -40.67 44.35
N ALA A 330 -31.09 -40.81 43.29
CA ALA A 330 -30.95 -42.07 42.54
C ALA A 330 -29.71 -42.10 41.63
N ALA A 331 -29.06 -43.27 41.61
CA ALA A 331 -28.30 -43.90 40.53
C ALA A 331 -27.05 -43.22 39.90
N ALA A 332 -25.99 -44.03 39.79
CA ALA A 332 -24.74 -43.70 39.11
C ALA A 332 -24.82 -43.89 37.58
N THR A 333 -23.97 -43.17 36.83
CA THR A 333 -23.25 -43.68 35.65
C THR A 333 -22.19 -42.67 35.18
N SER A 334 -20.93 -42.91 35.52
CA SER A 334 -19.80 -42.12 35.01
C SER A 334 -19.42 -42.58 33.60
N GLY A 335 -19.65 -41.71 32.61
CA GLY A 335 -19.18 -41.95 31.24
C GLY A 335 -17.64 -41.93 31.13
N PRO A 336 -17.03 -42.71 30.20
CA PRO A 336 -15.58 -42.86 30.12
C PRO A 336 -14.88 -41.57 29.66
N SER A 337 -13.73 -41.28 30.25
CA SER A 337 -13.01 -40.01 30.01
C SER A 337 -12.51 -39.87 28.57
N ASN A 338 -12.32 -38.62 28.14
CA ASN A 338 -11.85 -38.25 26.79
C ASN A 338 -10.49 -38.90 26.41
N LYS A 339 -9.68 -39.30 27.40
CA LYS A 339 -8.39 -39.98 27.21
C LYS A 339 -8.57 -41.41 26.68
N GLU A 340 -9.67 -42.07 27.03
CA GLU A 340 -9.97 -43.45 26.66
C GLU A 340 -10.62 -43.56 25.27
N ARG A 341 -11.50 -42.60 24.92
CA ARG A 341 -11.98 -42.42 23.54
C ARG A 341 -10.83 -42.22 22.53
N LYS A 342 -9.78 -41.47 22.88
CA LYS A 342 -8.59 -41.29 22.03
C LYS A 342 -7.76 -42.58 21.86
N ARG A 343 -7.65 -43.42 22.89
CA ARG A 343 -6.97 -44.73 22.83
C ARG A 343 -7.71 -45.73 21.92
N LYS A 344 -9.04 -45.88 22.05
CA LYS A 344 -9.82 -46.75 21.15
C LYS A 344 -9.67 -46.36 19.68
N LYS A 345 -9.85 -45.07 19.37
CA LYS A 345 -9.72 -44.54 17.99
C LYS A 345 -8.32 -44.75 17.38
N THR A 346 -7.24 -44.77 18.16
CA THR A 346 -5.89 -45.09 17.65
C THR A 346 -5.63 -46.59 17.48
N GLN A 347 -6.26 -47.46 18.27
CA GLN A 347 -6.22 -48.92 18.04
C GLN A 347 -6.98 -49.33 16.77
N ASP A 348 -8.16 -48.76 16.54
CA ASP A 348 -8.97 -49.08 15.35
C ASP A 348 -8.30 -48.62 14.05
N LEU A 349 -7.69 -47.42 14.02
CA LEU A 349 -6.90 -46.99 12.86
C LEU A 349 -5.67 -47.88 12.60
N LYS A 350 -5.04 -48.45 13.65
CA LYS A 350 -3.94 -49.41 13.47
C LYS A 350 -4.45 -50.72 12.87
N LYS A 351 -5.55 -51.30 13.38
CA LYS A 351 -6.16 -52.51 12.80
C LYS A 351 -6.59 -52.30 11.33
N ALA A 352 -7.15 -51.13 10.99
CA ALA A 352 -7.53 -50.80 9.62
C ALA A 352 -6.34 -50.71 8.65
N ARG A 353 -5.18 -50.17 9.09
CA ARG A 353 -3.94 -50.17 8.27
C ARG A 353 -3.40 -51.57 8.05
N THR A 354 -3.36 -52.43 9.08
CA THR A 354 -2.89 -53.81 8.95
C THR A 354 -3.79 -54.66 8.04
N ALA A 355 -5.11 -54.46 8.10
CA ALA A 355 -6.06 -55.13 7.21
C ALA A 355 -5.92 -54.69 5.74
N ARG A 356 -5.63 -53.41 5.48
CA ARG A 356 -5.44 -52.89 4.11
C ARG A 356 -4.14 -53.38 3.48
N PHE A 357 -3.05 -53.53 4.27
CA PHE A 357 -1.77 -54.07 3.78
C PHE A 357 -1.86 -55.55 3.40
N ARG A 358 -2.71 -56.35 4.08
CA ARG A 358 -2.93 -57.77 3.77
C ARG A 358 -3.79 -58.07 2.53
N ARG A 359 -4.37 -57.06 1.88
CA ARG A 359 -5.24 -57.20 0.68
C ARG A 359 -4.63 -56.68 -0.63
N GLY A 360 -3.41 -56.14 -0.61
CA GLY A 360 -2.72 -55.58 -1.78
C GLY A 360 -1.50 -56.39 -2.25
N GLY A 361 -1.40 -57.66 -1.87
CA GLY A 361 -0.25 -58.52 -2.14
C GLY A 361 -0.65 -59.94 -2.54
N ARG A 362 -1.22 -60.08 -3.74
CA ARG A 362 -1.26 -61.27 -4.58
C ARG A 362 -1.42 -60.82 -6.03
#